data_AF-A0A523HUG0-F1
#
_entry.id   AF-A0A523HUG0-F1
#
_cell.length_a   1.000
_cell.length_b   1.000
_cell.length_c   1.000
_cell.angle_alpha   90.00
_cell.angle_beta   90.00
_cell.angle_gamma   90.00
#
_symmetry.space_group_name_H-M   'P 1'
#
loop_
_entity.id
_entity.type
_entity.pdbx_description
1 polymer ?
#
loop_
_entity_poly.entity_id
_entity_poly.type
_entity_poly.pdbx_seq_one_letter_code
_entity_poly.pdbx_strand_id
1 'polypeptide(L)'
;MNILVDEKTTVRNTPSINLNLNVRGLKTSATLAINELSAELLAEGRDIIKFGFGQSPFPVAAPVVEALQENAYQKDYLPVKGLYALRETIAEYHCRKHGIKRKAENVVIGPGSKELMFLVQLAYYGDLVIPTPSWVSYAPQAQIIG
;
A
#
# COMPACT_ATOMS: atom_id res chain seq x y z
N MET A 1 -34.82 -58.69 -7.56
CA MET A 1 -35.44 -57.45 -8.04
C MET A 1 -35.27 -56.38 -6.97
N ASN A 2 -34.22 -55.57 -7.09
CA ASN A 2 -34.24 -54.17 -6.67
C ASN A 2 -33.09 -53.46 -7.40
N ILE A 3 -33.42 -52.24 -7.77
CA ILE A 3 -32.84 -51.46 -8.86
C ILE A 3 -31.60 -50.71 -8.38
N LEU A 4 -30.64 -50.58 -9.30
CA LEU A 4 -29.44 -49.73 -9.23
C LEU A 4 -29.75 -48.30 -8.78
N VAL A 5 -28.91 -47.71 -7.95
CA VAL A 5 -28.49 -46.32 -8.16
C VAL A 5 -27.00 -46.20 -7.82
N ASP A 6 -26.22 -46.01 -8.87
CA ASP A 6 -24.80 -45.70 -8.88
C ASP A 6 -24.63 -44.24 -8.45
N GLU A 7 -24.17 -44.00 -7.21
CA GLU A 7 -23.83 -42.67 -6.72
C GLU A 7 -22.54 -42.20 -7.42
N LYS A 8 -22.73 -41.57 -8.58
CA LYS A 8 -21.70 -40.71 -9.18
C LYS A 8 -21.30 -39.66 -8.14
N THR A 9 -20.13 -39.87 -7.53
CA THR A 9 -19.47 -38.89 -6.68
C THR A 9 -19.16 -37.68 -7.54
N THR A 10 -19.97 -36.63 -7.40
CA THR A 10 -19.76 -35.34 -8.05
C THR A 10 -18.47 -34.75 -7.51
N VAL A 11 -17.36 -34.95 -8.23
CA VAL A 11 -16.10 -34.25 -7.99
C VAL A 11 -16.40 -32.77 -8.16
N ARG A 12 -16.53 -32.05 -7.04
CA ARG A 12 -16.62 -30.59 -7.05
C ARG A 12 -15.31 -30.10 -7.66
N ASN A 13 -15.37 -29.69 -8.91
CA ASN A 13 -14.25 -29.10 -9.65
C ASN A 13 -13.98 -27.71 -9.06
N THR A 14 -13.37 -27.66 -7.88
CA THR A 14 -12.86 -26.39 -7.34
C THR A 14 -11.76 -25.95 -8.30
N PRO A 15 -11.83 -24.74 -8.88
CA PRO A 15 -10.80 -24.27 -9.78
C PRO A 15 -9.45 -24.36 -9.06
N SER A 16 -8.43 -24.84 -9.75
CA SER A 16 -7.07 -24.89 -9.20
C SER A 16 -6.66 -23.48 -8.80
N ILE A 17 -6.46 -23.26 -7.50
CA ILE A 17 -6.05 -21.97 -6.95
C ILE A 17 -4.55 -21.82 -7.21
N ASN A 18 -4.22 -21.29 -8.38
CA ASN A 18 -2.84 -21.02 -8.81
C ASN A 18 -2.39 -19.64 -8.31
N LEU A 19 -2.20 -19.51 -7.01
CA LEU A 19 -1.64 -18.29 -6.39
C LEU A 19 -0.12 -18.39 -6.24
N ASN A 20 0.56 -17.25 -6.38
CA ASN A 20 1.99 -17.14 -6.10
C ASN A 20 2.29 -17.65 -4.68
N LEU A 21 3.27 -18.55 -4.55
CA LEU A 21 3.64 -19.19 -3.28
C LEU A 21 4.11 -18.18 -2.22
N ASN A 22 4.72 -17.07 -2.64
CA ASN A 22 5.18 -16.00 -1.75
C ASN A 22 4.03 -15.14 -1.22
N VAL A 23 2.89 -15.14 -1.91
CA VAL A 23 1.67 -14.41 -1.52
C VAL A 23 0.73 -15.33 -0.73
N ARG A 24 0.74 -16.63 -1.02
CA ARG A 24 -0.13 -17.61 -0.38
C ARG A 24 0.16 -17.69 1.11
N GLY A 25 -0.85 -17.39 1.93
CA GLY A 25 -0.76 -17.46 3.39
C GLY A 25 -0.29 -16.17 4.07
N LEU A 26 -0.11 -15.07 3.31
CA LEU A 26 0.05 -13.75 3.91
C LEU A 26 -1.17 -13.41 4.76
N LYS A 27 -0.91 -12.91 5.97
CA LYS A 27 -1.95 -12.49 6.91
C LYS A 27 -2.48 -11.12 6.52
N THR A 28 -3.74 -10.87 6.86
CA THR A 28 -4.33 -9.52 6.80
C THR A 28 -3.50 -8.55 7.64
N SER A 29 -3.31 -7.33 7.14
CA SER A 29 -2.63 -6.27 7.88
C SER A 29 -3.34 -6.01 9.20
N ALA A 30 -2.61 -6.08 10.31
CA ALA A 30 -3.15 -5.79 11.64
C ALA A 30 -3.78 -4.38 11.72
N THR A 31 -3.20 -3.40 11.02
CA THR A 31 -3.73 -2.03 10.93
C THR A 31 -5.06 -1.97 10.20
N LEU A 32 -5.26 -2.78 9.16
CA LEU A 32 -6.53 -2.83 8.44
C LEU A 32 -7.59 -3.54 9.27
N ALA A 33 -7.23 -4.69 9.84
CA ALA A 33 -8.13 -5.51 10.65
C ALA A 33 -8.70 -4.72 11.86
N ILE A 34 -7.86 -3.95 12.57
CA ILE A 34 -8.36 -3.14 13.69
C ILE A 34 -9.26 -1.98 13.23
N ASN A 35 -9.03 -1.43 12.03
CA ASN A 35 -9.85 -0.37 11.49
C ASN A 35 -11.24 -0.87 11.07
N GLU A 36 -11.30 -2.03 10.43
CA GLU A 36 -12.54 -2.71 10.06
C GLU A 36 -13.38 -3.03 11.31
N LEU A 37 -12.77 -3.69 12.30
CA LEU A 37 -13.44 -3.97 13.58
C LEU A 37 -13.93 -2.68 14.26
N SER A 38 -13.12 -1.63 14.28
CA SER A 38 -13.52 -0.36 14.89
C SER A 38 -14.69 0.29 14.15
N ALA A 39 -14.81 0.10 12.83
CA ALA A 39 -15.92 0.62 12.05
C ALA A 39 -17.21 -0.18 12.30
N GLU A 40 -17.12 -1.51 12.40
CA GLU A 40 -18.24 -2.39 12.76
C GLU A 40 -18.83 -2.03 14.13
N LEU A 41 -17.98 -1.91 15.15
CA LEU A 41 -18.43 -1.58 16.51
C LEU A 41 -19.07 -0.17 16.60
N LEU A 42 -18.58 0.79 15.82
CA LEU A 42 -19.22 2.11 15.71
C LEU A 42 -20.60 2.03 15.05
N ALA A 43 -20.76 1.20 14.01
CA ALA A 43 -22.04 0.97 13.34
C ALA A 43 -23.07 0.28 14.25
N GLU A 44 -22.60 -0.54 15.19
CA GLU A 44 -23.41 -1.12 16.27
C GLU A 44 -23.79 -0.10 17.38
N GLY A 45 -23.36 1.15 17.28
CA GLY A 45 -23.65 2.20 18.25
C GLY A 45 -22.77 2.15 19.50
N ARG A 46 -21.67 1.40 19.48
CA ARG A 46 -20.72 1.36 20.60
C ARG A 46 -19.82 2.59 20.59
N ASP A 47 -19.49 3.08 21.79
CA ASP A 47 -18.50 4.14 21.96
C ASP A 47 -17.08 3.57 21.82
N ILE A 48 -16.34 4.06 20.81
CA ILE A 48 -15.02 3.55 20.42
C ILE A 48 -14.04 4.71 20.28
N ILE A 49 -12.94 4.64 21.03
CA ILE A 49 -11.82 5.58 20.93
C ILE A 49 -10.66 4.91 20.18
N LYS A 50 -10.31 5.46 19.00
CA LYS A 50 -9.30 4.88 18.10
C LYS A 50 -7.91 5.46 18.37
N PHE A 51 -7.06 4.71 19.07
CA PHE A 51 -5.63 5.04 19.23
C PHE A 51 -4.68 4.24 18.33
N GLY A 52 -5.21 3.29 17.55
CA GLY A 52 -4.40 2.37 16.74
C GLY A 52 -4.06 2.84 15.32
N PHE A 53 -4.50 4.03 14.91
CA PHE A 53 -4.40 4.47 13.52
C PHE A 53 -3.64 5.80 13.39
N GLY A 54 -2.65 5.82 12.49
CA GLY A 54 -1.74 6.95 12.29
C GLY A 54 -2.22 8.01 11.30
N GLN A 55 -3.53 8.11 11.02
CA GLN A 55 -4.04 9.15 10.14
C GLN A 55 -4.09 10.50 10.87
N SER A 56 -3.64 11.55 10.18
CA SER A 56 -3.77 12.92 10.69
C SER A 56 -5.25 13.25 10.96
N PRO A 57 -5.59 13.81 12.14
CA PRO A 57 -6.95 14.26 12.42
C PRO A 57 -7.26 15.60 11.74
N PHE A 58 -6.25 16.32 11.25
CA PHE A 58 -6.42 17.62 10.62
C PHE A 58 -6.94 17.48 9.18
N PRO A 59 -7.83 18.40 8.73
CA PRO A 59 -8.25 18.44 7.34
C PRO A 59 -7.06 18.73 6.41
N VAL A 60 -7.23 18.39 5.14
CA VAL A 60 -6.28 18.79 4.09
C VAL A 60 -6.24 20.33 4.03
N ALA A 61 -5.04 20.90 3.94
CA ALA A 61 -4.87 22.35 3.89
C ALA A 61 -5.55 22.95 2.65
N ALA A 62 -6.25 24.08 2.82
CA ALA A 62 -7.02 24.72 1.74
C ALA A 62 -6.24 24.95 0.44
N PRO A 63 -4.98 25.44 0.46
CA PRO A 63 -4.21 25.61 -0.79
C PRO A 63 -3.97 24.31 -1.56
N VAL A 64 -3.92 23.16 -0.87
CA VAL A 64 -3.78 21.85 -1.53
C VAL A 64 -5.10 21.44 -2.17
N VAL A 65 -6.22 21.69 -1.50
CA VAL A 65 -7.56 21.42 -2.04
C VAL A 65 -7.81 22.26 -3.30
N GLU A 66 -7.51 23.56 -3.24
CA GLU A 66 -7.65 24.49 -4.36
C GLU A 66 -6.79 24.04 -5.55
N ALA A 67 -5.51 23.74 -5.33
CA ALA A 67 -4.61 23.26 -6.39
C ALA A 67 -5.11 21.96 -7.04
N LEU A 68 -5.68 21.03 -6.26
CA LEU A 68 -6.26 19.79 -6.81
C LEU A 68 -7.51 20.08 -7.64
N GLN A 69 -8.37 21.00 -7.21
CA GLN A 69 -9.57 21.39 -7.96
C GLN A 69 -9.21 22.05 -9.28
N GLU A 70 -8.26 22.99 -9.26
CA GLU A 70 -7.81 23.71 -10.46
C GLU A 70 -7.18 22.79 -11.49
N ASN A 71 -6.51 21.72 -11.06
CA ASN A 71 -5.79 20.81 -11.96
C ASN A 71 -6.54 19.51 -12.27
N ALA A 72 -7.80 19.37 -11.83
CA ALA A 72 -8.61 18.16 -12.03
C ALA A 72 -8.83 17.78 -13.50
N TYR A 73 -8.72 18.74 -14.42
CA TYR A 73 -8.83 18.50 -15.87
C TYR A 73 -7.60 17.81 -16.48
N GLN A 74 -6.47 17.77 -15.77
CA GLN A 74 -5.23 17.15 -16.25
C GLN A 74 -5.30 15.63 -16.10
N LYS A 75 -5.58 14.94 -17.20
CA LYS A 75 -5.79 13.48 -17.25
C LYS A 75 -4.74 12.69 -18.03
N ASP A 76 -3.82 13.39 -18.68
CA ASP A 76 -2.88 12.76 -19.60
C ASP A 76 -1.71 12.11 -18.85
N TYR A 77 -1.05 11.16 -19.50
CA TYR A 77 0.06 10.43 -18.90
C TYR A 77 1.20 11.37 -18.50
N LEU A 78 1.68 11.19 -17.27
CA LEU A 78 2.87 11.86 -16.76
C LEU A 78 4.14 11.06 -17.10
N PRO A 79 5.31 11.71 -17.10
CA PRO A 79 6.58 11.00 -17.13
C PRO A 79 6.66 9.97 -16.00
N VAL A 80 7.29 8.83 -16.24
CA VAL A 80 7.38 7.70 -15.27
C VAL A 80 7.93 8.13 -13.90
N LYS A 81 8.89 9.06 -13.87
CA LYS A 81 9.45 9.59 -12.62
C LYS A 81 8.56 10.62 -11.92
N GLY A 82 7.49 11.08 -12.57
CA GLY A 82 6.67 12.22 -12.20
C GLY A 82 7.12 13.54 -12.83
N LEU A 83 6.29 14.57 -12.64
CA LEU A 83 6.49 15.93 -13.14
C LEU A 83 7.88 16.47 -12.77
N TYR A 84 8.59 17.04 -13.76
CA TYR A 84 9.94 17.58 -13.54
C TYR A 84 9.93 18.70 -12.49
N ALA A 85 9.03 19.67 -12.61
CA ALA A 85 8.93 20.79 -11.68
C ALA A 85 8.71 20.34 -10.22
N LEU A 86 7.89 19.29 -10.01
CA LEU A 86 7.68 18.70 -8.68
C LEU A 86 8.96 18.03 -8.15
N ARG A 87 9.66 17.28 -8.99
CA ARG A 87 10.92 16.61 -8.61
C ARG A 87 12.01 17.61 -8.25
N GLU A 88 12.14 18.69 -9.03
CA GLU A 88 13.08 19.78 -8.77
C GLU A 88 12.77 20.47 -7.43
N THR A 89 11.51 20.85 -7.22
CA THR A 89 11.05 21.46 -5.95
C THR A 89 11.35 20.58 -4.74
N ILE A 90 11.14 19.26 -4.84
CA ILE A 90 11.45 18.31 -3.76
C ILE A 90 12.96 18.24 -3.50
N ALA A 91 13.77 18.16 -4.57
CA ALA A 91 15.22 18.11 -4.44
C ALA A 91 15.77 19.37 -3.75
N GLU A 92 15.28 20.55 -4.14
CA GLU A 92 15.62 21.83 -3.52
C GLU A 92 15.18 21.91 -2.06
N TYR A 93 13.98 21.44 -1.74
CA TYR A 93 13.49 21.38 -0.36
C TYR A 93 14.42 20.57 0.53
N HIS A 94 14.84 19.37 0.09
CA HIS A 94 15.75 18.53 0.86
C HIS A 94 17.17 19.10 0.94
N CYS A 95 17.63 19.79 -0.11
CA CYS A 95 18.90 20.50 -0.08
C CYS A 95 18.88 21.63 0.97
N ARG A 96 17.85 22.49 0.93
CA ARG A 96 17.71 23.64 1.84
C ARG A 96 17.43 23.23 3.29
N LYS A 97 16.55 22.25 3.51
CA LYS A 97 16.10 21.89 4.86
C LYS A 97 16.99 20.86 5.54
N HIS A 98 17.61 19.97 4.78
CA HIS A 98 18.35 18.82 5.33
C HIS A 98 19.81 18.78 4.87
N GLY A 99 20.28 19.73 4.05
CA GLY A 99 21.64 19.74 3.52
C GLY A 99 21.93 18.60 2.53
N ILE A 100 20.91 17.88 2.08
CA ILE A 100 21.07 16.72 1.21
C ILE A 100 21.13 17.20 -0.25
N LYS A 101 22.33 17.27 -0.82
CA LYS A 101 22.54 17.64 -2.22
C LYS A 101 21.92 16.60 -3.15
N ARG A 102 20.77 16.93 -3.75
CA ARG A 102 20.07 16.10 -4.74
C ARG A 102 19.66 16.95 -5.93
N LYS A 103 19.53 16.31 -7.08
CA LYS A 103 18.96 16.88 -8.30
C LYS A 103 17.63 16.22 -8.63
N ALA A 104 16.86 16.81 -9.55
CA ALA A 104 15.58 16.26 -9.98
C ALA A 104 15.68 14.83 -10.52
N GLU A 105 16.84 14.42 -11.06
CA GLU A 105 17.08 13.06 -11.57
C GLU A 105 17.15 12.00 -10.46
N ASN A 106 17.40 12.42 -9.21
CA ASN A 106 17.47 11.56 -8.03
C ASN A 106 16.11 11.37 -7.34
N VAL A 107 15.04 12.00 -7.84
CA VAL A 107 13.70 11.97 -7.23
C VAL A 107 12.75 11.18 -8.13
N VAL A 108 11.92 10.34 -7.51
CA VAL A 108 10.81 9.62 -8.15
C VAL A 108 9.54 9.90 -7.35
N ILE A 109 8.46 10.24 -8.04
CA ILE A 109 7.13 10.46 -7.45
C ILE A 109 6.32 9.19 -7.61
N GLY A 110 5.67 8.74 -6.53
CA GLY A 110 4.83 7.54 -6.54
C GLY A 110 3.62 7.68 -5.60
N PRO A 111 2.70 6.71 -5.63
CA PRO A 111 1.44 6.75 -4.89
C PRO A 111 1.66 6.42 -3.40
N GLY A 112 2.37 7.29 -2.71
CA GLY A 112 2.68 7.15 -1.29
C GLY A 112 3.89 6.25 -1.00
N SER A 113 4.35 6.30 0.25
CA SER A 113 5.60 5.66 0.69
C SER A 113 5.54 4.13 0.69
N LYS A 114 4.35 3.53 0.86
CA LYS A 114 4.18 2.06 0.90
C LYS A 114 4.63 1.40 -0.40
N GLU A 115 4.14 1.92 -1.52
CA GLU A 115 4.46 1.42 -2.86
C GLU A 115 5.92 1.71 -3.21
N LEU A 116 6.37 2.94 -2.95
CA LEU A 116 7.77 3.32 -3.18
C LEU A 116 8.75 2.41 -2.41
N MET A 117 8.41 2.03 -1.18
CA MET A 117 9.24 1.10 -0.40
C MET A 117 9.25 -0.31 -0.99
N PHE A 118 8.11 -0.80 -1.50
CA PHE A 118 8.05 -2.09 -2.18
C PHE A 118 8.92 -2.09 -3.44
N LEU A 119 8.85 -1.03 -4.26
CA LEU A 119 9.68 -0.88 -5.46
C LEU A 119 11.18 -0.80 -5.12
N VAL A 120 11.55 -0.16 -4.01
CA VAL A 120 12.93 -0.12 -3.54
C VAL A 120 13.41 -1.51 -3.13
N GLN A 121 12.62 -2.26 -2.38
CA GLN A 121 12.97 -3.65 -2.01
C GLN A 121 13.08 -4.54 -3.25
N LEU A 122 12.17 -4.40 -4.22
CA LEU A 122 12.19 -5.15 -5.47
C LEU A 122 13.42 -4.82 -6.35
N ALA A 123 13.83 -3.55 -6.39
CA ALA A 123 14.97 -3.11 -7.18
C ALA A 123 16.33 -3.38 -6.50
N TYR A 124 16.34 -3.57 -5.18
CA TYR A 124 17.55 -3.83 -4.42
C TYR A 124 17.96 -5.30 -4.54
N TYR A 125 19.21 -5.53 -4.96
CA TYR A 125 19.77 -6.88 -5.10
C TYR A 125 20.71 -7.19 -3.95
N GLY A 126 20.16 -7.71 -2.85
CA GLY A 126 20.91 -8.08 -1.64
C GLY A 126 20.01 -8.42 -0.46
N ASP A 127 20.62 -8.78 0.67
CA ASP A 127 19.90 -9.14 1.89
C ASP A 127 19.20 -7.93 2.53
N LEU A 128 17.96 -8.14 2.98
CA LEU A 128 17.18 -7.12 3.68
C LEU A 128 17.25 -7.33 5.20
N VAL A 129 17.76 -6.33 5.91
CA VAL A 129 17.72 -6.30 7.38
C VAL A 129 16.57 -5.39 7.84
N ILE A 130 15.57 -5.99 8.48
CA ILE A 130 14.37 -5.27 8.98
C ILE A 130 14.42 -5.22 10.51
N PRO A 131 14.74 -4.06 11.13
CA PRO A 131 14.85 -3.94 12.58
C PRO A 131 13.47 -4.06 13.26
N THR A 132 13.42 -4.68 14.43
CA THR A 132 12.18 -4.77 15.22
C THR A 132 12.21 -3.77 16.39
N PRO A 133 11.16 -2.95 16.59
CA PRO A 133 9.90 -2.89 15.83
C PRO A 133 10.04 -2.16 14.49
N SER A 134 9.36 -2.66 13.45
CA SER A 134 9.24 -2.01 12.14
C SER A 134 7.80 -1.72 11.77
N TRP A 135 7.61 -0.97 10.69
CA TRP A 135 6.29 -0.87 10.08
C TRP A 135 5.81 -2.23 9.57
N VAL A 136 4.51 -2.51 9.76
CA VAL A 136 3.89 -3.82 9.53
C VAL A 136 3.93 -4.29 8.07
N SER A 137 4.23 -3.39 7.13
CA SER A 137 4.29 -3.74 5.70
C SER A 137 5.66 -4.18 5.22
N TYR A 138 6.77 -3.85 5.92
CA TYR A 138 8.11 -4.13 5.39
C TYR A 138 8.42 -5.63 5.27
N ALA A 139 8.17 -6.41 6.32
CA ALA A 139 8.43 -7.85 6.26
C ALA A 139 7.52 -8.61 5.27
N PRO A 140 6.20 -8.33 5.20
CA PRO A 140 5.35 -8.90 4.14
C PRO A 140 5.78 -8.52 2.73
N GLN A 141 6.23 -7.26 2.52
CA GLN A 141 6.76 -6.83 1.22
C GLN A 141 8.01 -7.62 0.82
N ALA A 142 8.94 -7.83 1.77
CA ALA A 142 10.12 -8.67 1.56
C ALA A 142 9.72 -10.13 1.25
N GLN A 143 8.78 -10.71 1.99
CA GLN A 143 8.30 -12.07 1.72
C GLN A 143 7.71 -12.23 0.31
N ILE A 144 7.02 -11.21 -0.22
CA ILE A 144 6.43 -11.25 -1.56
C ILE A 144 7.52 -11.37 -2.63
N ILE A 145 8.62 -10.63 -2.49
CA ILE A 145 9.69 -10.60 -3.49
C ILE A 145 10.59 -11.84 -3.47
N GLY A 146 10.65 -12.55 -2.33
CA GLY A 146 11.45 -13.77 -2.13
C GLY A 146 12.64 -13.53 -1.22
#